data_AF-A0A2R4FTL7-F1
#
_entry.id   AF-A0A2R4FTL7-F1
#
_cell.length_a   1.000
_cell.length_b   1.000
_cell.length_c   1.000
_cell.angle_alpha   90.00
_cell.angle_beta   90.00
_cell.angle_gamma   90.00
#
_symmetry.space_group_name_H-M   'P 1'
#
loop_
_entity.id
_entity.type
_entity.pdbx_description
1 polymer ?
#
loop_
_entity_poly.entity_id
_entity_poly.type
_entity_poly.pdbx_seq_one_letter_code
_entity_poly.pdbx_strand_id
1 'polypeptide(L)'
;MFRPPTAGGTWRDRTGRWWARTDRWRRRTARLARQATAASITSPDPADGTPPGTLAAAPPRPPRRAGRRGWARRPGPVPVISLLLGILVTLFGVQSVTGITLLPSGLPFGAPAPPRKFPVLESSPPVAIGIRSLDLDAPVHPVGVAPDGTIEVPASDRRDEAGWYSQSPTPGQYGPSVIVGHVDTRTGPAVFHDLSGLRPGAKIEVDREDESVAVFEVNSVRRYNKSELPVDQVYGDFSRPSLRLITCGGRWVGGSTGYADNVIVFASLVSARHT
;
A
#
# COMPACT_ATOMS: atom_id res chain seq x y z
N MET A 1 -23.99 22.87 -57.16
CA MET A 1 -24.94 22.05 -56.39
C MET A 1 -24.12 21.09 -55.53
N PHE A 2 -23.97 21.44 -54.26
CA PHE A 2 -23.22 20.71 -53.24
C PHE A 2 -24.00 19.47 -52.80
N ARG A 3 -23.32 18.34 -52.59
CA ARG A 3 -23.76 17.30 -51.66
C ARG A 3 -22.54 16.57 -51.07
N PRO A 4 -22.32 16.61 -49.74
CA PRO A 4 -21.13 16.05 -49.09
C PRO A 4 -21.30 14.56 -48.75
N PRO A 5 -20.21 13.79 -48.59
CA PRO A 5 -20.26 12.52 -47.87
C PRO A 5 -20.27 12.74 -46.35
N THR A 6 -21.11 11.94 -45.69
CA THR A 6 -21.48 11.97 -44.28
C THR A 6 -20.36 11.55 -43.33
N ALA A 7 -20.17 12.33 -42.26
CA ALA A 7 -19.44 11.94 -41.07
C ALA A 7 -20.23 10.88 -40.27
N GLY A 8 -19.53 9.84 -39.82
CA GLY A 8 -20.04 8.82 -38.90
C GLY A 8 -18.90 8.24 -38.09
N GLY A 9 -18.36 9.04 -37.17
CA GLY A 9 -17.38 8.58 -36.20
C GLY A 9 -18.05 7.85 -35.04
N THR A 10 -17.60 6.63 -34.76
CA THR A 10 -17.87 5.97 -33.47
C THR A 10 -16.53 5.68 -32.79
N TRP A 11 -16.19 6.54 -31.84
CA TRP A 11 -15.25 6.26 -30.75
C TRP A 11 -15.88 5.22 -29.81
N ARG A 12 -15.19 4.08 -29.60
CA ARG A 12 -15.35 2.99 -28.57
C ARG A 12 -14.84 1.69 -29.22
N ASP A 13 -13.97 0.84 -28.70
CA ASP A 13 -13.30 0.69 -27.41
C ASP A 13 -11.97 -0.04 -27.66
N ARG A 14 -10.84 0.52 -27.20
CA ARG A 14 -9.48 -0.06 -27.36
C ARG A 14 -8.79 -0.32 -26.02
N THR A 15 -9.54 -0.78 -25.01
CA THR A 15 -9.06 -1.04 -23.65
C THR A 15 -9.16 -2.52 -23.25
N GLY A 16 -8.77 -3.44 -24.15
CA GLY A 16 -8.89 -4.88 -23.89
C GLY A 16 -7.56 -5.65 -23.72
N ARG A 17 -6.41 -4.98 -23.82
CA ARG A 17 -5.10 -5.66 -24.02
C ARG A 17 -3.99 -5.32 -23.01
N TRP A 18 -4.35 -4.83 -21.82
CA TRP A 18 -3.39 -4.61 -20.72
C TRP A 18 -3.42 -5.70 -19.63
N TRP A 19 -4.42 -6.59 -19.64
CA TRP A 19 -4.68 -7.47 -18.49
C TRP A 19 -3.88 -8.78 -18.43
N ALA A 20 -3.25 -9.23 -19.52
CA ALA A 20 -2.61 -10.55 -19.57
C ALA A 20 -1.18 -10.62 -19.00
N ARG A 21 -0.57 -9.49 -18.58
CA ARG A 21 0.75 -9.46 -17.92
C ARG A 21 0.68 -9.51 -16.39
N THR A 22 -0.51 -9.42 -15.80
CA THR A 22 -0.68 -9.37 -14.34
C THR A 22 -0.71 -10.74 -13.64
N ASP A 23 -0.73 -11.84 -14.40
CA ASP A 23 -1.16 -13.13 -13.86
C ASP A 23 -0.04 -13.98 -13.22
N ARG A 24 1.23 -13.68 -13.49
CA ARG A 24 2.37 -14.33 -12.80
C ARG A 24 2.75 -13.65 -11.48
N TRP A 25 2.54 -12.33 -11.36
CA TRP A 25 2.76 -11.60 -10.11
C TRP A 25 1.60 -11.80 -9.11
N ARG A 26 0.35 -11.93 -9.60
CA ARG A 26 -0.83 -12.31 -8.79
C ARG A 26 -0.64 -13.61 -7.99
N ARG A 27 0.16 -14.56 -8.49
CA ARG A 27 0.41 -15.84 -7.81
C ARG A 27 1.43 -15.75 -6.66
N ARG A 28 2.30 -14.72 -6.64
CA ARG A 28 3.19 -14.43 -5.49
C ARG A 28 2.48 -13.55 -4.45
N THR A 29 1.66 -12.57 -4.86
CA THR A 29 0.89 -11.72 -3.93
C THR A 29 -0.26 -12.45 -3.24
N ALA A 30 -0.81 -13.51 -3.85
CA ALA A 30 -1.79 -14.37 -3.20
C ALA A 30 -1.23 -15.20 -2.01
N ARG A 31 0.08 -15.20 -1.74
CA ARG A 31 0.62 -15.74 -0.48
C ARG A 31 0.64 -14.70 0.64
N LEU A 32 0.84 -13.42 0.30
CA LEU A 32 0.78 -12.30 1.27
C LEU A 32 -0.66 -12.02 1.72
N ALA A 33 -1.63 -12.13 0.82
CA ALA A 33 -3.06 -11.98 1.15
C ALA A 33 -3.66 -13.15 1.96
N ARG A 34 -2.88 -14.20 2.26
CA ARG A 34 -3.36 -15.41 2.97
C ARG A 34 -2.89 -15.50 4.42
N GLN A 35 -2.18 -14.50 4.93
CA GLN A 35 -1.70 -14.48 6.32
C GLN A 35 -2.29 -13.34 7.17
N ALA A 36 -2.96 -12.36 6.56
CA ALA A 36 -3.65 -11.29 7.29
C ALA A 36 -5.17 -11.50 7.21
N THR A 37 -5.68 -12.48 7.95
CA THR A 37 -7.11 -12.57 8.26
C THR A 37 -7.33 -11.82 9.57
N ALA A 38 -7.98 -10.66 9.48
CA ALA A 38 -8.31 -9.69 10.53
C ALA A 38 -7.26 -8.59 10.76
N ALA A 39 -7.52 -7.41 10.19
CA ALA A 39 -6.83 -6.15 10.51
C ALA A 39 -7.46 -5.47 11.74
N SER A 40 -7.91 -6.24 12.72
CA SER A 40 -8.52 -5.71 13.93
C SER A 40 -7.44 -5.47 14.97
N ILE A 41 -7.16 -4.23 15.39
CA ILE A 41 -6.40 -4.03 16.62
C ILE A 41 -7.22 -4.64 17.76
N THR A 42 -6.76 -5.76 18.30
CA THR A 42 -7.32 -6.40 19.48
C THR A 42 -6.65 -5.76 20.68
N SER A 43 -7.41 -5.05 21.50
CA SER A 43 -6.94 -4.68 22.84
C SER A 43 -7.17 -5.89 23.76
N PRO A 44 -6.16 -6.40 24.49
CA PRO A 44 -6.40 -7.42 25.49
C PRO A 44 -7.39 -6.89 26.53
N ASP A 45 -8.28 -7.78 27.00
CA ASP A 45 -9.29 -7.45 27.99
C ASP A 45 -8.63 -6.87 29.25
N PRO A 46 -9.05 -5.67 29.67
CA PRO A 46 -9.37 -5.38 31.03
C PRO A 46 -9.05 -6.49 32.06
N ALA A 47 -10.02 -7.36 32.21
CA ALA A 47 -10.26 -8.12 33.43
C ALA A 47 -9.48 -9.44 33.55
N ASP A 48 -8.81 -9.94 32.51
CA ASP A 48 -8.41 -11.35 32.48
C ASP A 48 -6.89 -11.58 32.44
N GLY A 49 -6.36 -12.11 33.54
CA GLY A 49 -4.99 -12.64 33.68
C GLY A 49 -4.84 -14.12 33.32
N THR A 50 -5.53 -14.62 32.29
CA THR A 50 -5.55 -16.06 31.96
C THR A 50 -4.86 -16.34 30.61
N PRO A 51 -3.95 -17.33 30.51
CA PRO A 51 -3.31 -17.69 29.24
C PRO A 51 -4.31 -18.38 28.27
N PRO A 52 -4.20 -18.17 26.94
CA PRO A 52 -5.20 -18.67 26.00
C PRO A 52 -5.08 -20.18 25.75
N GLY A 53 -6.21 -20.88 25.94
CA GLY A 53 -6.41 -22.28 25.59
C GLY A 53 -6.56 -22.52 24.07
N THR A 54 -6.13 -23.70 23.64
CA THR A 54 -6.07 -24.18 22.25
C THR A 54 -7.45 -24.30 21.61
N LEU A 55 -7.70 -23.56 20.51
CA LEU A 55 -8.89 -23.73 19.66
C LEU A 55 -8.62 -24.72 18.51
N ALA A 56 -9.59 -25.62 18.30
CA ALA A 56 -9.54 -26.75 17.37
C ALA A 56 -9.64 -26.34 15.88
N ALA A 57 -8.98 -27.12 15.03
CA ALA A 57 -8.90 -26.94 13.57
C ALA A 57 -10.20 -27.32 12.83
N ALA A 58 -10.55 -26.53 11.81
CA ALA A 58 -11.69 -26.77 10.92
C ALA A 58 -11.40 -27.83 9.83
N PRO A 59 -12.41 -28.57 9.33
CA PRO A 59 -12.22 -29.71 8.41
C PRO A 59 -11.95 -29.30 6.94
N PRO A 60 -11.32 -30.18 6.12
CA PRO A 60 -10.94 -29.88 4.74
C PRO A 60 -12.11 -29.93 3.74
N ARG A 61 -12.07 -29.05 2.73
CA ARG A 61 -13.04 -28.96 1.62
C ARG A 61 -12.66 -29.84 0.40
N PRO A 62 -13.63 -30.33 -0.40
CA PRO A 62 -13.40 -31.28 -1.49
C PRO A 62 -12.86 -30.64 -2.80
N PRO A 63 -12.22 -31.44 -3.68
CA PRO A 63 -11.60 -30.94 -4.92
C PRO A 63 -12.61 -30.70 -6.05
N ARG A 64 -12.44 -29.60 -6.79
CA ARG A 64 -13.25 -29.25 -7.99
C ARG A 64 -12.64 -29.88 -9.26
N ARG A 65 -13.48 -30.59 -10.03
CA ARG A 65 -13.15 -31.13 -11.37
C ARG A 65 -12.82 -30.01 -12.36
N ALA A 66 -11.69 -30.16 -13.05
CA ALA A 66 -11.28 -29.30 -14.16
C ALA A 66 -11.98 -29.72 -15.47
N GLY A 67 -12.81 -28.83 -16.04
CA GLY A 67 -13.40 -29.03 -17.36
C GLY A 67 -12.43 -28.64 -18.47
N ARG A 68 -12.12 -29.58 -19.37
CA ARG A 68 -11.38 -29.35 -20.62
C ARG A 68 -12.26 -28.50 -21.56
N ARG A 69 -11.84 -27.27 -21.87
CA ARG A 69 -12.36 -26.48 -23.00
C ARG A 69 -11.23 -26.28 -24.02
N GLY A 70 -11.51 -26.63 -25.27
CA GLY A 70 -10.53 -26.71 -26.36
C GLY A 70 -9.96 -25.36 -26.77
N TRP A 71 -8.66 -25.34 -27.04
CA TRP A 71 -7.95 -24.17 -27.58
C TRP A 71 -8.04 -24.16 -29.11
N ALA A 72 -8.71 -23.15 -29.65
CA ALA A 72 -8.58 -22.78 -31.06
C ALA A 72 -7.18 -22.19 -31.31
N ARG A 73 -6.45 -22.74 -32.27
CA ARG A 73 -5.13 -22.26 -32.72
C ARG A 73 -5.27 -20.86 -33.34
N ARG A 74 -4.77 -19.83 -32.65
CA ARG A 74 -4.47 -18.53 -33.24
C ARG A 74 -2.95 -18.45 -33.52
N PRO A 75 -2.51 -17.88 -34.66
CA PRO A 75 -1.09 -17.73 -34.95
C PRO A 75 -0.44 -16.79 -33.93
N GLY A 76 0.62 -17.25 -33.26
CA GLY A 76 1.38 -16.48 -32.27
C GLY A 76 2.24 -15.37 -32.89
N PRO A 77 2.91 -14.53 -32.08
CA PRO A 77 3.63 -13.32 -32.51
C PRO A 77 4.94 -13.57 -33.29
N VAL A 78 5.21 -14.83 -33.66
CA VAL A 78 6.43 -15.27 -34.36
C VAL A 78 6.72 -14.45 -35.63
N PRO A 79 5.76 -14.12 -36.52
CA PRO A 79 6.11 -13.40 -37.75
C PRO A 79 6.54 -11.95 -37.51
N VAL A 80 6.06 -11.31 -36.44
CA VAL A 80 6.44 -9.92 -36.09
C VAL A 80 7.87 -9.88 -35.53
N ILE A 81 8.23 -10.87 -34.72
CA ILE A 81 9.59 -10.98 -34.16
C ILE A 81 10.60 -11.29 -35.27
N SER A 82 10.27 -12.21 -36.19
CA SER A 82 11.12 -12.53 -37.34
C SER A 82 11.34 -11.33 -38.27
N LEU A 83 10.30 -10.51 -38.51
CA LEU A 83 10.42 -9.30 -39.32
C LEU A 83 11.35 -8.26 -38.66
N LEU A 84 11.19 -8.02 -37.36
CA LEU A 84 12.02 -7.07 -36.61
C LEU A 84 13.48 -7.52 -36.54
N LEU A 85 13.73 -8.82 -36.36
CA LEU A 85 15.09 -9.38 -36.35
C LEU A 85 15.75 -9.28 -37.73
N GLY A 86 14.99 -9.53 -38.81
CA GLY A 86 15.49 -9.35 -40.18
C GLY A 86 15.89 -7.91 -40.47
N ILE A 87 15.10 -6.92 -40.03
CA ILE A 87 15.44 -5.50 -40.15
C ILE A 87 16.72 -5.18 -39.37
N LEU A 88 16.87 -5.70 -38.15
CA LEU A 88 18.05 -5.48 -37.32
C LEU A 88 19.33 -6.07 -37.94
N VAL A 89 19.26 -7.29 -38.47
CA VAL A 89 20.40 -7.95 -39.15
C VAL A 89 20.79 -7.20 -40.42
N THR A 90 19.80 -6.71 -41.18
CA THR A 90 20.06 -5.92 -42.40
C THR A 90 20.74 -4.59 -42.06
N LEU A 91 20.28 -3.90 -41.00
CA LEU A 91 20.89 -2.67 -40.50
C LEU A 91 22.32 -2.90 -40.01
N PHE A 92 22.59 -3.99 -39.29
CA PHE A 92 23.94 -4.37 -38.85
C PHE A 92 24.86 -4.71 -40.03
N GLY A 93 24.36 -5.43 -41.03
CA GLY A 93 25.12 -5.77 -42.24
C GLY A 93 25.54 -4.53 -43.04
N VAL A 94 24.65 -3.55 -43.18
CA VAL A 94 24.98 -2.27 -43.83
C VAL A 94 26.06 -1.51 -43.05
N GLN A 95 26.00 -1.51 -41.71
CA GLN A 95 27.04 -0.89 -40.87
C GLN A 95 28.42 -1.55 -41.04
N SER A 96 28.47 -2.89 -41.11
CA SER A 96 29.73 -3.63 -41.28
C SER A 96 30.40 -3.42 -42.64
N VAL A 97 29.63 -3.11 -43.69
CA VAL A 97 30.15 -2.89 -45.05
C VAL A 97 30.50 -1.42 -45.31
N THR A 98 29.76 -0.48 -44.74
CA THR A 98 29.89 0.96 -45.07
C THR A 98 30.72 1.76 -44.05
N GLY A 99 30.88 1.28 -42.81
CA GLY A 99 31.60 2.01 -41.77
C GLY A 99 30.92 3.31 -41.30
N ILE A 100 29.71 3.60 -41.79
CA ILE A 100 28.93 4.78 -41.40
C ILE A 100 28.04 4.41 -40.21
N THR A 101 28.36 4.94 -39.04
CA THR A 101 27.53 4.80 -37.83
C THR A 101 26.24 5.61 -37.99
N LEU A 102 25.15 4.94 -38.39
CA LEU A 102 23.80 5.53 -38.47
C LEU A 102 23.07 5.58 -37.12
N LEU A 103 23.69 5.07 -36.06
CA LEU A 103 23.17 5.17 -34.69
C LEU A 103 23.69 6.47 -34.07
N PRO A 104 22.84 7.37 -33.56
CA PRO A 104 23.33 8.55 -32.85
C PRO A 104 24.18 8.10 -31.66
N SER A 105 25.47 8.45 -31.70
CA SER A 105 26.43 8.25 -30.61
C SER A 105 26.03 9.14 -29.43
N GLY A 106 25.07 8.68 -28.63
CA GLY A 106 24.61 9.38 -27.43
C GLY A 106 23.12 9.64 -27.44
N LEU A 107 22.33 8.66 -27.01
CA LEU A 107 21.11 9.01 -26.28
C LEU A 107 21.58 9.70 -24.99
N PRO A 108 21.15 10.93 -24.69
CA PRO A 108 21.43 11.54 -23.39
C PRO A 108 20.73 10.70 -22.32
N PHE A 109 21.44 9.72 -21.76
CA PHE A 109 21.08 9.12 -20.48
C PHE A 109 21.27 10.20 -19.42
N GLY A 110 20.23 10.99 -19.20
CA GLY A 110 20.30 12.15 -18.30
C GLY A 110 19.21 13.19 -18.50
N ALA A 111 18.13 12.92 -19.26
CA ALA A 111 16.94 13.75 -19.10
C ALA A 111 16.48 13.61 -17.63
N PRO A 112 16.41 14.70 -16.84
CA PRO A 112 15.90 14.63 -15.49
C PRO A 112 14.54 13.94 -15.54
N ALA A 113 14.32 12.94 -14.68
CA ALA A 113 13.00 12.35 -14.56
C ALA A 113 12.00 13.51 -14.34
N PRO A 114 10.87 13.53 -15.06
CA PRO A 114 9.88 14.60 -14.89
C PRO A 114 9.60 14.76 -13.40
N PRO A 115 9.54 16.00 -12.87
CA PRO A 115 9.46 16.24 -11.44
C PRO A 115 8.29 15.46 -10.87
N ARG A 116 8.58 14.53 -9.95
CA ARG A 116 7.53 13.81 -9.23
C ARG A 116 6.75 14.85 -8.41
N LYS A 117 5.43 14.74 -8.35
CA LYS A 117 4.58 15.65 -7.56
C LYS A 117 4.78 15.52 -6.04
N PHE A 118 5.64 14.61 -5.59
CA PHE A 118 5.93 14.30 -4.20
C PHE A 118 7.35 13.69 -4.07
N PRO A 119 8.07 13.94 -2.97
CA PRO A 119 9.43 13.47 -2.77
C PRO A 119 9.44 12.03 -2.26
N VAL A 120 9.52 11.05 -3.16
CA VAL A 120 9.70 9.64 -2.74
C VAL A 120 11.06 9.49 -2.07
N LEU A 121 11.08 8.89 -0.88
CA LEU A 121 12.28 8.71 -0.06
C LEU A 121 12.79 7.27 -0.16
N GLU A 122 14.07 7.10 0.16
CA GLU A 122 14.69 5.77 0.34
C GLU A 122 14.08 5.05 1.55
N SER A 123 14.46 3.80 1.80
CA SER A 123 13.97 3.08 2.98
C SER A 123 14.62 3.60 4.25
N SER A 124 13.83 4.00 5.25
CA SER A 124 14.34 4.27 6.61
C SER A 124 13.21 4.16 7.63
N PRO A 125 13.36 3.34 8.69
CA PRO A 125 12.34 3.17 9.72
C PRO A 125 11.96 4.49 10.42
N PRO A 126 10.70 4.65 10.86
CA PRO A 126 10.32 5.77 11.72
C PRO A 126 10.84 5.59 13.14
N VAL A 127 11.17 6.71 13.79
CA VAL A 127 11.59 6.76 15.19
C VAL A 127 10.65 7.62 16.05
N ALA A 128 9.97 8.60 15.45
CA ALA A 128 9.00 9.44 16.15
C ALA A 128 7.89 9.94 15.20
N ILE A 129 6.76 10.33 15.77
CA ILE A 129 5.63 10.93 15.06
C ILE A 129 5.13 12.17 15.81
N GLY A 130 4.97 13.26 15.05
CA GLY A 130 4.47 14.53 15.54
C GLY A 130 3.22 15.01 14.80
N ILE A 131 2.22 15.47 15.54
CA ILE A 131 0.99 16.08 15.01
C ILE A 131 0.65 17.33 15.82
N ARG A 132 1.19 18.49 15.41
CA ARG A 132 1.08 19.75 16.16
C ARG A 132 -0.36 20.18 16.44
N SER A 133 -1.30 19.92 15.52
CA SER A 133 -2.70 20.29 15.71
C SER A 133 -3.42 19.49 16.81
N LEU A 134 -2.80 18.42 17.30
CA LEU A 134 -3.28 17.59 18.40
C LEU A 134 -2.36 17.64 19.63
N ASP A 135 -1.29 18.45 19.60
CA ASP A 135 -0.23 18.42 20.63
C ASP A 135 0.35 17.01 20.86
N LEU A 136 0.47 16.24 19.77
CA LEU A 136 0.99 14.87 19.80
C LEU A 136 2.45 14.88 19.39
N ASP A 137 3.29 14.32 20.25
CA ASP A 137 4.68 13.93 19.97
C ASP A 137 4.95 12.60 20.66
N ALA A 138 5.37 11.58 19.91
CA ALA A 138 5.48 10.22 20.43
C ALA A 138 6.58 9.40 19.74
N PRO A 139 7.31 8.55 20.48
CA PRO A 139 8.24 7.61 19.89
C PRO A 139 7.47 6.54 19.09
N VAL A 140 8.12 6.05 18.03
CA VAL A 140 7.58 5.02 17.14
C VAL A 140 8.52 3.81 17.17
N HIS A 141 7.94 2.63 17.39
CA HIS A 141 8.68 1.37 17.45
C HIS A 141 8.18 0.36 16.41
N PRO A 142 9.02 -0.52 15.88
CA PRO A 142 8.54 -1.58 15.00
C PRO A 142 7.66 -2.56 15.77
N VAL A 143 6.52 -2.92 15.18
CA VAL A 143 5.60 -3.96 15.67
C VAL A 143 5.35 -5.01 14.59
N GLY A 144 4.99 -6.21 15.04
CA GLY A 144 4.75 -7.36 14.18
C GLY A 144 3.28 -7.66 13.96
N VAL A 145 2.99 -8.95 13.88
CA VAL A 145 1.63 -9.51 13.84
C VAL A 145 1.44 -10.30 15.12
N ALA A 146 0.36 -10.01 15.85
CA ALA A 146 -0.02 -10.71 17.04
C ALA A 146 -0.46 -12.16 16.73
N PRO A 147 -0.51 -13.08 17.72
CA PRO A 147 -0.88 -14.48 17.50
C PRO A 147 -2.28 -14.69 16.89
N ASP A 148 -3.17 -13.73 17.05
CA ASP A 148 -4.52 -13.72 16.48
C ASP A 148 -4.56 -13.27 14.99
N GLY A 149 -3.41 -12.94 14.40
CA GLY A 149 -3.27 -12.53 13.00
C GLY A 149 -3.42 -11.03 12.77
N THR A 150 -3.58 -10.25 13.84
CA THR A 150 -3.77 -8.79 13.77
C THR A 150 -2.45 -8.03 13.87
N ILE A 151 -2.43 -6.75 13.48
CA ILE A 151 -1.24 -5.91 13.71
C ILE A 151 -1.07 -5.74 15.22
N GLU A 152 0.10 -6.10 15.72
CA GLU A 152 0.46 -5.90 17.12
C GLU A 152 0.45 -4.41 17.46
N VAL A 153 -0.02 -4.07 18.65
CA VAL A 153 0.04 -2.72 19.21
C VAL A 153 1.03 -2.67 20.37
N PRO A 154 1.65 -1.51 20.65
CA PRO A 154 2.47 -1.34 21.83
C PRO A 154 1.76 -1.83 23.09
N ALA A 155 2.51 -2.36 24.05
CA ALA A 155 1.94 -2.82 25.32
C ALA A 155 1.23 -1.67 26.04
N SER A 156 0.18 -1.97 26.82
CA SER A 156 -0.68 -0.93 27.43
C SER A 156 0.02 -0.06 28.47
N ASP A 157 1.16 -0.49 29.01
CA ASP A 157 2.05 0.31 29.86
C ASP A 157 2.86 1.34 29.04
N ARG A 158 3.05 1.09 27.74
CA ARG A 158 3.63 2.00 26.73
C ARG A 158 2.55 2.79 25.99
N ARG A 159 1.57 3.29 26.74
CA ARG A 159 0.37 3.98 26.23
C ARG A 159 0.64 5.23 25.41
N ASP A 160 1.77 5.91 25.66
CA ASP A 160 2.16 7.16 25.01
C ASP A 160 3.05 6.93 23.78
N GLU A 161 3.12 5.68 23.30
CA GLU A 161 3.97 5.27 22.20
C GLU A 161 3.17 4.69 21.04
N ALA A 162 3.73 4.82 19.82
CA ALA A 162 3.13 4.29 18.60
C ALA A 162 3.94 3.11 18.03
N GLY A 163 3.25 2.21 17.32
CA GLY A 163 3.82 1.05 16.66
C GLY A 163 3.79 1.20 15.14
N TRP A 164 4.92 1.14 14.46
CA TRP A 164 4.97 1.00 13.01
C TRP A 164 4.93 -0.46 12.60
N TYR A 165 3.96 -0.85 11.79
CA TYR A 165 3.87 -2.22 11.28
C TYR A 165 5.03 -2.48 10.32
N SER A 166 6.00 -3.27 10.79
CA SER A 166 7.30 -3.50 10.13
C SER A 166 7.22 -4.18 8.76
N GLN A 167 6.07 -4.76 8.40
CA GLN A 167 5.83 -5.33 7.07
C GLN A 167 5.15 -4.36 6.10
N SER A 168 4.82 -3.14 6.55
CA SER A 168 4.40 -2.03 5.68
C SER A 168 5.62 -1.27 5.14
N PRO A 169 5.49 -0.53 4.02
CA PRO A 169 6.53 0.41 3.57
C PRO A 169 6.97 1.37 4.67
N THR A 170 8.24 1.76 4.67
CA THR A 170 8.71 2.83 5.55
C THR A 170 8.10 4.18 5.12
N PRO A 171 7.84 5.11 6.06
CA PRO A 171 7.29 6.42 5.74
C PRO A 171 8.13 7.17 4.70
N GLY A 172 7.53 7.45 3.53
CA GLY A 172 8.20 8.12 2.41
C GLY A 172 8.41 7.24 1.18
N GLN A 173 8.34 5.92 1.34
CA GLN A 173 8.33 4.98 0.21
C GLN A 173 6.95 4.89 -0.45
N TYR A 174 6.90 4.35 -1.68
CA TYR A 174 5.63 4.05 -2.33
C TYR A 174 4.82 3.04 -1.51
N GLY A 175 3.52 3.32 -1.34
CA GLY A 175 2.61 2.48 -0.59
C GLY A 175 2.13 3.10 0.72
N PRO A 176 1.27 2.38 1.44
CA PRO A 176 0.76 2.80 2.73
C PRO A 176 1.69 2.35 3.85
N SER A 177 2.40 3.28 4.47
CA SER A 177 3.04 3.04 5.76
C SER A 177 1.97 3.04 6.86
N VAL A 178 2.02 2.06 7.76
CA VAL A 178 0.96 1.85 8.77
C VAL A 178 1.53 2.02 10.17
N ILE A 179 0.98 2.97 10.91
CA ILE A 179 1.31 3.23 12.31
C ILE A 179 0.04 3.06 13.15
N VAL A 180 0.16 2.31 14.24
CA VAL A 180 -0.92 1.94 15.15
C VAL A 180 -0.65 2.49 16.55
N GLY A 181 -1.71 2.71 17.32
CA GLY A 181 -1.59 3.19 18.70
C GLY A 181 -2.91 3.08 19.44
N HIS A 182 -2.84 3.05 20.77
CA HIS A 182 -4.03 2.97 21.62
C HIS A 182 -4.81 4.29 21.61
N VAL A 183 -6.13 4.18 21.71
CA VAL A 183 -7.02 5.34 21.93
C VAL A 183 -7.02 5.72 23.41
N ASP A 184 -7.08 4.72 24.28
CA ASP A 184 -7.00 4.86 25.72
C ASP A 184 -6.44 3.59 26.36
N THR A 185 -6.15 3.70 27.65
CA THR A 185 -5.89 2.58 28.54
C THR A 185 -6.71 2.76 29.80
N ARG A 186 -6.64 1.78 30.71
CA ARG A 186 -7.30 1.88 32.02
C ARG A 186 -6.90 3.10 32.83
N THR A 187 -5.71 3.64 32.59
CA THR A 187 -5.18 4.79 33.32
C THR A 187 -5.51 6.12 32.64
N GLY A 188 -6.12 6.10 31.44
CA GLY A 188 -6.63 7.29 30.76
C GLY A 188 -6.31 7.34 29.25
N PRO A 189 -6.41 8.53 28.62
CA PRO A 189 -6.14 8.79 27.19
C PRO A 189 -4.75 8.40 26.68
N ALA A 190 -4.64 7.63 25.60
CA ALA A 190 -3.36 7.16 25.06
C ALA A 190 -2.91 7.97 23.82
N VAL A 191 -1.79 7.57 23.20
CA VAL A 191 -1.12 8.31 22.11
C VAL A 191 -2.06 8.77 21.00
N PHE A 192 -3.08 7.97 20.65
CA PHE A 192 -3.99 8.24 19.53
C PHE A 192 -5.41 8.60 19.97
N HIS A 193 -5.61 8.99 21.23
CA HIS A 193 -6.92 9.40 21.77
C HIS A 193 -7.66 10.40 20.87
N ASP A 194 -6.96 11.45 20.44
CA ASP A 194 -7.57 12.57 19.70
C ASP A 194 -7.50 12.44 18.17
N LEU A 195 -7.09 11.28 17.63
CA LEU A 195 -6.98 11.10 16.17
C LEU A 195 -8.30 11.37 15.42
N SER A 196 -9.44 11.09 16.05
CA SER A 196 -10.75 11.35 15.46
C SER A 196 -11.05 12.85 15.25
N GLY A 197 -10.32 13.72 15.95
CA GLY A 197 -10.39 15.18 15.84
C GLY A 197 -9.65 15.76 14.63
N LEU A 198 -8.78 14.99 13.97
CA LEU A 198 -8.01 15.49 12.83
C LEU A 198 -8.89 15.95 11.67
N ARG A 199 -8.38 16.96 10.95
CA ARG A 199 -9.05 17.55 9.78
C ARG A 199 -8.19 17.36 8.53
N PRO A 200 -8.79 17.21 7.34
CA PRO A 200 -8.05 17.30 6.09
C PRO A 200 -7.19 18.57 6.03
N GLY A 201 -5.97 18.46 5.50
CA GLY A 201 -4.99 19.55 5.47
C GLY A 201 -4.05 19.60 6.68
N ALA A 202 -4.38 18.93 7.80
CA ALA A 202 -3.47 18.83 8.95
C ALA A 202 -2.16 18.12 8.57
N LYS A 203 -1.06 18.53 9.18
CA LYS A 203 0.27 17.95 8.92
C LYS A 203 0.62 16.90 9.97
N ILE A 204 1.19 15.81 9.49
CA ILE A 204 1.78 14.74 10.29
C ILE A 204 3.25 14.68 9.89
N GLU A 205 4.13 14.78 10.87
CA GLU A 205 5.57 14.72 10.69
C GLU A 205 6.05 13.38 11.24
N VAL A 206 6.85 12.65 10.45
CA VAL A 206 7.41 11.37 10.87
C VAL A 206 8.91 11.46 10.75
N ASP A 207 9.58 11.43 11.90
CA ASP A 207 11.02 11.42 12.00
C ASP A 207 11.52 10.00 11.75
N ARG A 208 12.62 9.89 11.00
CA ARG A 208 13.15 8.63 10.50
C ARG A 208 14.58 8.44 10.98
N GLU A 209 15.06 7.20 10.99
CA GLU A 209 16.44 6.87 11.41
C GLU A 209 17.51 7.50 10.51
N ASP A 210 17.17 7.91 9.28
CA ASP A 210 18.10 8.56 8.35
C ASP A 210 18.18 10.09 8.53
N GLU A 211 17.76 10.59 9.70
CA GLU A 211 17.76 12.01 10.08
C GLU A 211 16.93 12.86 9.11
N SER A 212 15.95 12.25 8.45
CA SER A 212 14.99 12.96 7.62
C SER A 212 13.58 12.90 8.22
N VAL A 213 12.79 13.89 7.87
CA VAL A 213 11.40 14.03 8.29
C VAL A 213 10.50 13.93 7.07
N ALA A 214 9.62 12.93 7.07
CA ALA A 214 8.57 12.79 6.08
C ALA A 214 7.33 13.55 6.52
N VAL A 215 6.88 14.53 5.72
CA VAL A 215 5.72 15.36 6.03
C VAL A 215 4.52 14.92 5.21
N PHE A 216 3.51 14.42 5.90
CA PHE A 216 2.24 13.99 5.32
C PHE A 216 1.15 15.03 5.57
N GLU A 217 0.23 15.15 4.62
CA GLU A 217 -1.00 15.91 4.76
C GLU A 217 -2.18 14.97 4.87
N VAL A 218 -3.01 15.17 5.89
CA VAL A 218 -4.25 14.42 6.09
C VAL A 218 -5.19 14.67 4.91
N ASN A 219 -5.65 13.58 4.28
CA ASN A 219 -6.65 13.61 3.22
C ASN A 219 -8.05 13.39 3.80
N SER A 220 -8.19 12.44 4.73
CA SER A 220 -9.47 12.17 5.40
C SER A 220 -9.28 11.37 6.68
N VAL A 221 -10.22 11.49 7.60
CA VAL A 221 -10.38 10.61 8.76
C VAL A 221 -11.65 9.80 8.56
N ARG A 222 -11.58 8.48 8.72
CA ARG A 222 -12.72 7.59 8.52
C ARG A 222 -12.85 6.61 9.68
N ARG A 223 -14.08 6.22 9.97
CA ARG A 223 -14.40 5.18 10.94
C ARG A 223 -14.94 3.96 10.21
N TYR A 224 -14.46 2.79 10.59
CA TYR A 224 -14.89 1.52 10.02
C TYR A 224 -15.16 0.52 11.13
N ASN A 225 -16.25 -0.24 11.01
CA ASN A 225 -16.48 -1.34 11.92
C ASN A 225 -15.34 -2.37 11.79
N LYS A 226 -14.89 -2.95 12.91
CA LYS A 226 -13.79 -3.93 12.89
C LYS A 226 -14.06 -5.14 12.00
N SER A 227 -15.33 -5.51 11.80
CA SER A 227 -15.74 -6.62 10.92
C SER A 227 -15.82 -6.25 9.43
N GLU A 228 -15.77 -4.95 9.09
CA GLU A 228 -15.98 -4.43 7.73
C GLU A 228 -14.83 -3.54 7.25
N LEU A 229 -13.61 -3.81 7.71
CA LEU A 229 -12.44 -3.01 7.32
C LEU A 229 -12.14 -3.14 5.82
N PRO A 230 -12.07 -2.02 5.08
CA PRO A 230 -11.76 -2.05 3.64
C PRO A 230 -10.26 -2.29 3.42
N VAL A 231 -9.84 -3.56 3.48
CA VAL A 231 -8.44 -4.00 3.39
C VAL A 231 -7.71 -3.35 2.20
N ASP A 232 -8.32 -3.34 1.02
CA ASP A 232 -7.72 -2.76 -0.18
C ASP A 232 -7.45 -1.26 -0.06
N GLN A 233 -8.30 -0.51 0.65
CA GLN A 233 -8.10 0.93 0.84
C GLN A 233 -6.99 1.22 1.87
N VAL A 234 -6.88 0.37 2.89
CA VAL A 234 -5.88 0.50 3.95
C VAL A 234 -4.50 0.10 3.42
N TYR A 235 -4.39 -1.01 2.70
CA TYR A 235 -3.11 -1.63 2.35
C TYR A 235 -2.76 -1.66 0.86
N GLY A 236 -3.71 -1.39 -0.04
CA GLY A 236 -3.56 -1.69 -1.47
C GLY A 236 -3.05 -0.56 -2.36
N ASP A 237 -3.03 0.69 -1.89
CA ASP A 237 -2.64 1.84 -2.71
C ASP A 237 -1.13 2.09 -2.71
N PHE A 238 -0.46 1.63 -3.78
CA PHE A 238 0.97 1.85 -4.04
C PHE A 238 1.26 2.93 -5.08
N SER A 239 0.28 3.78 -5.42
CA SER A 239 0.44 4.82 -6.44
C SER A 239 1.32 6.00 -6.00
N ARG A 240 1.47 6.20 -4.68
CA ARG A 240 2.29 7.25 -4.07
C ARG A 240 2.68 6.89 -2.63
N PRO A 241 3.63 7.62 -2.01
CA PRO A 241 3.87 7.52 -0.58
C PRO A 241 2.66 8.02 0.22
N SER A 242 2.15 7.15 1.09
CA SER A 242 0.98 7.44 1.92
C SER A 242 1.14 6.86 3.32
N LEU A 243 0.37 7.41 4.26
CA LEU A 243 0.40 7.04 5.67
C LEU A 243 -1.01 6.64 6.12
N ARG A 244 -1.07 5.65 7.01
CA ARG A 244 -2.27 5.23 7.75
C ARG A 244 -1.95 5.30 9.23
N LEU A 245 -2.69 6.14 9.96
CA LEU A 245 -2.72 6.08 11.42
C LEU A 245 -3.99 5.34 11.82
N ILE A 246 -3.86 4.30 12.63
CA ILE A 246 -4.98 3.43 13.02
C ILE A 246 -5.06 3.37 14.54
N THR A 247 -6.26 3.60 15.06
CA THR A 247 -6.57 3.40 16.48
C THR A 247 -7.96 2.80 16.67
N CYS A 248 -8.21 2.24 17.84
CA CYS A 248 -9.54 1.80 18.26
C CYS A 248 -10.50 3.00 18.36
N GLY A 249 -11.81 2.78 18.15
CA GLY A 249 -12.80 3.84 18.36
C GLY A 249 -14.24 3.35 18.32
N GLY A 250 -15.19 4.29 18.36
CA GLY A 250 -16.60 3.95 18.49
C GLY A 250 -16.96 3.54 19.91
N ARG A 251 -18.05 2.79 20.09
CA ARG A 251 -18.49 2.35 21.42
C ARG A 251 -17.61 1.21 21.95
N TRP A 252 -17.37 1.18 23.25
CA TRP A 252 -16.86 0.00 23.92
C TRP A 252 -17.92 -1.12 23.88
N VAL A 253 -17.52 -2.31 23.45
CA VAL A 253 -18.38 -3.51 23.38
C VAL A 253 -17.88 -4.66 24.27
N GLY A 254 -16.70 -4.51 24.88
CA GLY A 254 -16.15 -5.46 25.86
C GLY A 254 -15.57 -6.75 25.24
N GLY A 255 -15.04 -7.59 26.12
CA GLY A 255 -14.36 -8.84 25.78
C GLY A 255 -13.16 -8.63 24.85
N SER A 256 -12.82 -9.65 24.07
CA SER A 256 -11.72 -9.59 23.09
C SER A 256 -11.96 -8.61 21.94
N THR A 257 -13.18 -8.13 21.74
CA THR A 257 -13.46 -7.15 20.67
C THR A 257 -13.03 -5.74 21.08
N GLY A 258 -13.15 -5.41 22.37
CA GLY A 258 -12.85 -4.08 22.91
C GLY A 258 -13.78 -3.01 22.30
N TYR A 259 -13.23 -2.14 21.47
CA TYR A 259 -13.97 -1.13 20.72
C TYR A 259 -14.64 -1.68 19.45
N ALA A 260 -15.82 -1.18 19.10
CA ALA A 260 -16.57 -1.64 17.92
C ALA A 260 -15.91 -1.29 16.58
N ASP A 261 -15.19 -0.17 16.53
CA ASP A 261 -14.70 0.42 15.30
C ASP A 261 -13.19 0.68 15.36
N ASN A 262 -12.60 0.91 14.19
CA ASN A 262 -11.31 1.55 14.04
C ASN A 262 -11.49 2.95 13.45
N VAL A 263 -10.70 3.90 13.93
CA VAL A 263 -10.50 5.20 13.29
C VAL A 263 -9.22 5.13 12.47
N ILE A 264 -9.31 5.49 11.19
CA ILE A 264 -8.20 5.48 10.25
C ILE A 264 -8.02 6.87 9.66
N VAL A 265 -6.84 7.43 9.86
CA VAL A 265 -6.38 8.65 9.19
C VAL A 265 -5.68 8.25 7.90
N PHE A 266 -6.12 8.81 6.78
CA PHE A 266 -5.49 8.67 5.47
C PHE A 266 -4.70 9.94 5.20
N ALA A 267 -3.41 9.82 4.95
CA ALA A 267 -2.55 10.95 4.63
C ALA A 267 -1.60 10.65 3.47
N SER A 268 -1.18 11.70 2.78
CA SER A 268 -0.32 11.62 1.60
C SER A 268 0.93 12.46 1.80
N LEU A 269 2.09 11.97 1.35
CA LEU A 269 3.33 12.71 1.46
C LEU A 269 3.27 13.99 0.60
N VAL A 270 3.67 15.11 1.19
CA VAL A 270 3.67 16.44 0.55
C VAL A 270 5.06 17.07 0.52
N SER A 271 5.92 16.78 1.50
CA SER A 271 7.30 17.25 1.52
C SER A 271 8.19 16.34 2.38
N ALA A 272 9.49 16.53 2.26
CA ALA A 272 10.49 15.91 3.12
C ALA A 272 11.63 16.90 3.38
N ARG A 273 12.30 16.76 4.50
CA ARG A 273 13.41 17.63 4.92
C ARG A 273 14.40 16.84 5.76
N HIS A 274 15.64 17.29 5.85
CA HIS A 274 16.59 16.79 6.85
C HIS A 274 16.45 17.62 8.13
N THR A 275 16.62 16.96 9.27
CA THR A 275 16.79 17.62 10.58
C THR A 275 18.18 18.17 10.75
#